data_AF-A0ABD1ACY8-F1
#
_entry.id   AF-A0ABD1ACY8-F1
#
_cell.length_a   1.000
_cell.length_b   1.000
_cell.length_c   1.000
_cell.angle_alpha   90.00
_cell.angle_beta   90.00
_cell.angle_gamma   90.00
#
_symmetry.space_group_name_H-M   'P 1'
#
loop_
_entity.id
_entity.type
_entity.pdbx_description
1 polymer ?
#
loop_
_entity_poly.entity_id
_entity_poly.type
_entity_poly.pdbx_seq_one_letter_code
_entity_poly.pdbx_strand_id
1 'polypeptide(L)'
;MASELPQMLLEEILCRVPATSLKRLRSTCKEWNRLINYKKFSRMQLDKATKQLPVFMLQKRFKVCLLSVNLHSEIPTVEVTGEVSLIEHSTTSIKYKIEQVFHCDGLLLCTTRQDSRIVIWNPCTGQTRWIRIPKNCCPHFALGYSQASKSYKILSYQGWDRYNDDQGFAIYDISSSSWKKLHVTPIPNYDLTRCCYATSLKGKTYWFAFDKKEEQTGLLSFDYTRERFERLLCLPYQCDPYEDLFLYLSPVKNEKLLVLLRRQNTSREEIWISNKIDDDEAEEMSWNKILDSGYHHWPRSFLVHEEKKILVSCHRSTFNGRRAIVSVVWEDDKTTQVKTTLTPSYEPFFVDYVPSLIQFGL
;
A
#
# COMPACT_ATOMS: atom_id res chain seq x y z
N MET A 1 41.07 -22.61 -12.96
CA MET A 1 39.90 -22.98 -12.14
C MET A 1 39.33 -21.68 -11.61
N ALA A 2 38.11 -21.30 -11.99
CA ALA A 2 37.49 -20.10 -11.43
C ALA A 2 37.19 -20.37 -9.96
N SER A 3 37.70 -19.53 -9.06
CA SER A 3 37.35 -19.56 -7.64
C SER A 3 35.84 -19.35 -7.53
N GLU A 4 35.11 -20.39 -7.13
CA GLU A 4 33.66 -20.27 -6.90
C GLU A 4 33.43 -19.31 -5.73
N LEU A 5 32.73 -18.21 -6.00
CA LEU A 5 32.35 -17.26 -4.98
C LEU A 5 31.41 -17.98 -3.98
N PRO A 6 31.67 -17.93 -2.67
CA PRO A 6 30.79 -18.53 -1.67
C PRO A 6 29.32 -18.10 -1.86
N GLN A 7 28.40 -19.05 -1.78
CA GLN A 7 26.97 -18.82 -2.03
C GLN A 7 26.42 -17.63 -1.21
N MET A 8 26.87 -17.46 0.04
CA MET A 8 26.47 -16.34 0.89
C MET A 8 26.86 -14.97 0.32
N LEU A 9 28.05 -14.86 -0.27
CA LEU A 9 28.51 -13.61 -0.88
C LEU A 9 27.75 -13.33 -2.18
N LEU A 10 27.45 -14.37 -2.96
CA LEU A 10 26.60 -14.24 -4.14
C LEU A 10 25.19 -13.74 -3.76
N GLU A 11 24.59 -14.33 -2.73
CA GLU A 11 23.30 -13.90 -2.18
C GLU A 11 23.33 -12.43 -1.75
N GLU A 12 24.39 -12.01 -1.06
CA GLU A 12 24.54 -10.62 -0.61
C GLU A 12 24.66 -9.64 -1.78
N ILE A 13 25.46 -9.97 -2.80
CA ILE A 13 25.62 -9.15 -4.01
C ILE A 13 24.28 -9.05 -4.74
N LEU A 14 23.61 -10.18 -4.98
CA LEU A 14 22.36 -10.20 -5.73
C LEU A 14 21.20 -9.54 -4.99
N CYS A 15 21.17 -9.57 -3.66
CA CYS A 15 20.15 -8.85 -2.88
C CYS A 15 20.21 -7.33 -3.08
N ARG A 16 21.36 -6.76 -3.48
CA ARG A 16 21.50 -5.32 -3.77
C ARG A 16 21.08 -4.96 -5.20
N VAL A 17 20.82 -5.94 -6.06
CA VAL A 17 20.40 -5.71 -7.44
C VAL A 17 18.89 -5.49 -7.49
N PRO A 18 18.39 -4.50 -8.27
CA PRO A 18 16.94 -4.27 -8.43
C PRO A 18 16.18 -5.52 -8.90
N ALA A 19 14.98 -5.75 -8.37
CA ALA A 19 14.16 -6.93 -8.69
C ALA A 19 13.82 -7.04 -10.18
N THR A 20 13.61 -5.92 -10.84
CA THR A 20 13.37 -5.85 -12.29
C THR A 20 14.55 -6.38 -13.10
N SER A 21 15.79 -6.09 -12.67
CA SER A 21 17.02 -6.62 -13.27
C SER A 21 17.20 -8.10 -12.95
N LEU A 22 17.01 -8.50 -11.68
CA LEU A 22 17.09 -9.91 -11.28
C LEU A 22 16.07 -10.78 -12.02
N LYS A 23 14.86 -10.28 -12.28
CA LYS A 23 13.87 -10.99 -13.08
C LYS A 23 14.43 -11.40 -14.45
N ARG A 24 15.19 -10.52 -15.11
CA ARG A 24 15.83 -10.80 -16.41
C ARG A 24 16.98 -11.80 -16.27
N LEU A 25 17.68 -11.80 -15.14
CA LEU A 25 18.78 -12.72 -14.86
C LEU A 25 18.32 -14.17 -14.61
N ARG A 26 17.02 -14.40 -14.37
CA ARG A 26 16.48 -15.78 -14.24
C ARG A 26 16.72 -16.64 -15.49
N SER A 27 16.81 -16.03 -16.67
CA SER A 27 17.02 -16.78 -17.92
C SER A 27 18.49 -17.05 -18.25
N THR A 28 19.44 -16.56 -17.45
CA THR A 28 20.88 -16.70 -17.78
C THR A 28 21.45 -18.04 -17.35
N CYS A 29 21.12 -18.54 -16.15
CA CYS A 29 21.53 -19.87 -15.71
C CYS A 29 20.59 -20.48 -14.65
N LYS A 30 20.65 -21.81 -14.49
CA LYS A 30 19.81 -22.58 -13.57
C LYS A 30 20.04 -22.20 -12.10
N GLU A 31 21.28 -21.94 -11.73
CA GLU A 31 21.64 -21.61 -10.34
C GLU A 31 21.04 -20.28 -9.91
N TRP A 32 21.15 -19.26 -10.76
CA TRP A 32 20.55 -17.95 -10.50
C TRP A 32 19.03 -18.03 -10.49
N ASN A 33 18.43 -18.80 -11.41
CA ASN A 33 16.99 -19.03 -11.38
C ASN A 33 16.54 -19.70 -10.07
N ARG A 34 17.28 -20.72 -9.59
CA ARG A 34 17.00 -21.40 -8.32
C ARG A 34 17.07 -20.43 -7.15
N LEU A 35 18.13 -19.63 -7.08
CA LEU A 35 18.34 -18.67 -6.02
C LEU A 35 17.27 -17.57 -6.00
N ILE A 36 16.98 -16.98 -7.18
CA ILE A 36 16.01 -15.90 -7.33
C ILE A 36 14.58 -16.35 -6.97
N ASN A 37 14.23 -17.62 -7.22
CA ASN A 37 12.92 -18.19 -6.86
C ASN A 37 12.85 -18.62 -5.38
N TYR A 38 13.95 -18.59 -4.65
CA TYR A 38 13.96 -18.99 -3.25
C TYR A 38 13.27 -17.93 -2.39
N LYS A 39 12.20 -18.30 -1.68
CA LYS A 39 11.39 -17.36 -0.88
C LYS A 39 12.20 -16.50 0.11
N LYS A 40 13.24 -17.08 0.72
CA LYS A 40 14.12 -16.35 1.65
C LYS A 40 14.89 -15.25 0.92
N PHE A 41 15.37 -15.53 -0.29
CA PHE A 41 16.09 -14.55 -1.10
C PHE A 41 15.18 -13.38 -1.48
N SER A 42 13.94 -13.62 -1.92
CA SER A 42 13.01 -12.55 -2.26
C SER A 42 12.72 -11.61 -1.08
N ARG A 43 12.70 -12.14 0.15
CA ARG A 43 12.51 -11.35 1.38
C ARG A 43 13.75 -10.54 1.73
N MET A 44 14.93 -11.18 1.73
CA MET A 44 16.20 -10.48 1.94
C MET A 44 16.40 -9.34 0.94
N GLN A 45 15.98 -9.56 -0.30
CA GLN A 45 16.02 -8.53 -1.33
C GLN A 45 15.03 -7.41 -1.05
N LEU A 46 13.81 -7.69 -0.62
CA LEU A 46 12.82 -6.66 -0.26
C LEU A 46 13.33 -5.75 0.87
N ASP A 47 13.99 -6.34 1.87
CA ASP A 47 14.56 -5.61 3.01
C ASP A 47 15.74 -4.72 2.58
N LYS A 48 16.55 -5.19 1.62
CA LYS A 48 17.76 -4.52 1.12
C LYS A 48 17.53 -3.66 -0.14
N ALA A 49 16.35 -3.73 -0.74
CA ALA A 49 16.08 -3.09 -2.01
C ALA A 49 16.35 -1.58 -1.90
N THR A 50 17.16 -1.05 -2.80
CA THR A 50 17.39 0.39 -2.89
C THR A 50 16.06 1.05 -3.22
N LYS A 51 15.49 1.73 -2.23
CA LYS A 51 14.23 2.45 -2.32
C LYS A 51 14.46 3.70 -3.16
N GLN A 52 14.50 3.54 -4.48
CA GLN A 52 13.98 4.61 -5.34
C GLN A 52 12.51 4.82 -4.95
N LEU A 53 11.90 5.96 -5.27
CA LEU A 53 10.44 6.11 -5.18
C LEU A 53 9.81 5.78 -6.55
N PRO A 54 9.71 4.51 -6.99
CA PRO A 54 8.78 4.17 -8.04
C PRO A 54 7.37 4.33 -7.49
N VAL A 55 6.67 5.30 -8.03
CA VAL A 55 5.30 5.56 -7.66
C VAL A 55 4.39 4.85 -8.65
N PHE A 56 3.47 4.02 -8.16
CA PHE A 56 2.45 3.46 -9.04
C PHE A 56 1.23 4.36 -9.14
N MET A 57 0.80 4.65 -10.36
CA MET A 57 -0.46 5.32 -10.65
C MET A 57 -1.42 4.38 -11.37
N LEU A 58 -2.66 4.30 -10.90
CA LEU A 58 -3.68 3.45 -11.50
C LEU A 58 -4.53 4.16 -12.55
N GLN A 59 -4.77 3.45 -13.64
CA GLN A 59 -5.61 3.85 -14.77
C GLN A 59 -6.74 2.84 -15.02
N LYS A 60 -7.68 3.20 -15.90
CA LYS A 60 -8.80 2.34 -16.32
C LYS A 60 -8.28 1.03 -16.93
N ARG A 61 -9.01 -0.08 -16.73
CA ARG A 61 -8.74 -1.43 -17.28
C ARG A 61 -7.44 -2.10 -16.77
N PHE A 62 -7.25 -2.09 -15.46
CA PHE A 62 -6.08 -2.68 -14.78
C PHE A 62 -4.74 -2.30 -15.40
N LYS A 63 -4.63 -1.02 -15.77
CA LYS A 63 -3.37 -0.42 -16.19
C LYS A 63 -2.76 0.29 -15.00
N VAL A 64 -1.48 0.05 -14.79
CA VAL A 64 -0.68 0.70 -13.76
C VAL A 64 0.54 1.29 -14.42
N CYS A 65 0.81 2.55 -14.13
CA CYS A 65 1.98 3.26 -14.63
C CYS A 65 3.00 3.39 -13.51
N LEU A 66 4.25 3.03 -13.81
CA LEU A 66 5.39 3.34 -12.98
C LEU A 66 5.81 4.77 -13.25
N LEU A 67 5.92 5.56 -12.19
CA LEU A 67 6.37 6.94 -12.23
C LEU A 67 7.69 7.03 -11.47
N SER A 68 8.66 7.68 -12.09
CA SER A 68 9.87 8.16 -11.41
C SER A 68 9.66 9.63 -11.07
N VAL A 69 9.78 9.97 -9.80
CA VAL A 69 9.74 11.35 -9.31
C VAL A 69 11.15 11.74 -8.89
N ASN A 70 11.81 12.58 -9.67
CA ASN A 70 13.13 13.09 -9.34
C ASN A 70 12.99 14.38 -8.52
N LEU A 71 13.44 14.33 -7.28
CA LEU A 71 13.43 15.45 -6.33
C LEU A 71 14.84 16.03 -6.09
N HIS A 72 15.87 15.61 -6.85
CA HIS A 72 17.24 16.10 -6.70
C HIS A 72 17.55 17.34 -7.54
N SER A 73 16.74 17.65 -8.54
CA SER A 73 16.83 18.87 -9.34
C SER A 73 16.10 20.04 -8.69
N GLU A 74 16.50 21.27 -9.01
CA GLU A 74 15.82 22.50 -8.56
C GLU A 74 14.33 22.53 -8.96
N ILE A 75 14.02 21.95 -10.13
CA ILE A 75 12.67 21.73 -10.61
C ILE A 75 12.41 20.22 -10.56
N PRO A 76 11.41 19.73 -9.82
CA PRO A 76 11.11 18.31 -9.77
C PRO A 76 10.64 17.83 -11.14
N THR A 77 11.12 16.66 -11.55
CA THR A 77 10.66 16.02 -12.80
C THR A 77 9.88 14.76 -12.49
N VAL A 78 8.85 14.51 -13.30
CA VAL A 78 8.01 13.32 -13.21
C VAL A 78 7.99 12.64 -14.56
N GLU A 79 8.48 11.42 -14.59
CA GLU A 79 8.59 10.62 -15.81
C GLU A 79 7.82 9.31 -15.67
N VAL A 80 7.10 8.95 -16.73
CA VAL A 80 6.48 7.62 -16.83
C VAL A 80 7.54 6.66 -17.33
N THR A 81 8.04 5.81 -16.44
CA THR A 81 9.15 4.90 -16.73
C THR A 81 8.69 3.51 -17.19
N GLY A 82 7.40 3.21 -17.02
CA GLY A 82 6.83 1.98 -17.52
C GLY A 82 5.31 1.94 -17.37
N GLU A 83 4.69 1.09 -18.17
CA GLU A 83 3.28 0.75 -18.05
C GLU A 83 3.16 -0.76 -17.97
N VAL A 84 2.44 -1.23 -16.96
CA VAL A 84 2.10 -2.64 -16.81
C VAL A 84 0.58 -2.75 -16.85
N SER A 85 0.08 -3.64 -17.70
CA SER A 85 -1.32 -3.98 -17.74
C SER A 85 -1.51 -5.41 -17.28
N LEU A 86 -2.57 -5.62 -16.50
CA LEU A 86 -3.14 -6.95 -16.29
C LEU A 86 -3.78 -7.34 -17.63
N ILE A 87 -3.02 -8.04 -18.47
CA ILE A 87 -3.52 -8.59 -19.72
C ILE A 87 -4.43 -9.75 -19.36
N GLU A 88 -5.72 -9.61 -19.61
CA GLU A 88 -6.64 -10.73 -19.58
C GLU A 88 -6.61 -11.39 -20.97
N HIS A 89 -6.38 -12.71 -21.02
CA HIS A 89 -6.62 -13.53 -22.22
C HIS A 89 -8.14 -13.80 -22.43
N SER A 90 -9.01 -12.91 -21.97
CA SER A 90 -10.46 -13.10 -22.12
C SER A 90 -10.93 -12.45 -23.43
N THR A 91 -11.48 -13.26 -24.32
CA THR A 91 -12.11 -12.87 -25.60
C THR A 91 -13.43 -12.13 -25.41
N THR A 92 -13.85 -11.90 -24.16
CA THR A 92 -15.10 -11.25 -23.80
C THR A 92 -14.84 -9.86 -23.27
N SER A 93 -15.43 -8.86 -23.94
CA SER A 93 -15.38 -7.41 -23.72
C SER A 93 -15.79 -6.88 -22.32
N ILE A 94 -15.69 -7.67 -21.26
CA ILE A 94 -16.05 -7.27 -19.89
C ILE A 94 -14.96 -6.33 -19.37
N LYS A 95 -15.28 -5.04 -19.38
CA LYS A 95 -14.41 -3.94 -18.94
C LYS A 95 -14.38 -3.87 -17.41
N TYR A 96 -13.67 -4.79 -16.76
CA TYR A 96 -13.49 -4.75 -15.31
C TYR A 96 -12.86 -3.40 -14.88
N LYS A 97 -13.40 -2.79 -13.82
CA LYS A 97 -12.92 -1.51 -13.25
C LYS A 97 -12.34 -1.77 -11.87
N ILE A 98 -11.06 -1.41 -11.69
CA ILE A 98 -10.43 -1.38 -10.36
C ILE A 98 -11.12 -0.32 -9.51
N GLU A 99 -11.45 -0.67 -8.28
CA GLU A 99 -12.02 0.26 -7.29
C GLU A 99 -10.99 0.68 -6.24
N GLN A 100 -10.29 -0.29 -5.65
CA GLN A 100 -9.24 -0.07 -4.66
C GLN A 100 -8.03 -0.94 -4.99
N VAL A 101 -6.85 -0.48 -4.59
CA VAL A 101 -5.63 -1.28 -4.61
C VAL A 101 -4.93 -1.17 -3.28
N PHE A 102 -4.57 -2.32 -2.73
CA PHE A 102 -3.76 -2.45 -1.52
C PHE A 102 -2.40 -3.00 -1.89
N HIS A 103 -1.36 -2.52 -1.21
CA HIS A 103 0.00 -2.95 -1.44
C HIS A 103 0.56 -3.64 -0.20
N CYS A 104 1.29 -4.74 -0.42
CA CYS A 104 2.07 -5.42 0.60
C CYS A 104 3.25 -6.11 -0.10
N ASP A 105 4.48 -5.77 0.26
CA ASP A 105 5.71 -6.43 -0.21
C ASP A 105 5.85 -6.55 -1.75
N GLY A 106 5.44 -5.52 -2.48
CA GLY A 106 5.45 -5.55 -3.96
C GLY A 106 4.34 -6.41 -4.58
N LEU A 107 3.39 -6.91 -3.79
CA LEU A 107 2.13 -7.47 -4.24
C LEU A 107 1.04 -6.41 -4.19
N LEU A 108 0.16 -6.43 -5.19
CA LEU A 108 -1.02 -5.59 -5.29
C LEU A 108 -2.27 -6.45 -5.17
N LEU A 109 -3.17 -6.10 -4.26
CA LEU A 109 -4.54 -6.62 -4.22
C LEU A 109 -5.46 -5.59 -4.85
N CYS A 110 -6.08 -5.93 -5.98
CA CYS A 110 -7.03 -5.05 -6.67
C CYS A 110 -8.46 -5.56 -6.49
N THR A 111 -9.36 -4.69 -6.04
CA THR A 111 -10.79 -4.95 -5.94
C THR A 111 -11.53 -4.41 -7.16
N THR A 112 -12.70 -4.97 -7.45
CA THR A 112 -13.49 -4.54 -8.61
C THR A 112 -14.94 -4.24 -8.20
N ARG A 113 -15.53 -3.22 -8.81
CA ARG A 113 -16.93 -2.83 -8.52
C ARG A 113 -18.00 -3.80 -9.00
N GLN A 114 -17.68 -4.58 -10.03
CA GLN A 114 -18.68 -5.24 -10.88
C GLN A 114 -18.46 -6.75 -10.98
N ASP A 115 -17.49 -7.29 -10.24
CA ASP A 115 -17.17 -8.71 -10.20
C ASP A 115 -17.12 -9.19 -8.76
N SER A 116 -17.64 -10.39 -8.54
CA SER A 116 -17.50 -11.16 -7.29
C SER A 116 -16.10 -11.74 -7.10
N ARG A 117 -15.08 -11.13 -7.72
CA ARG A 117 -13.70 -11.57 -7.69
C ARG A 117 -12.78 -10.39 -7.37
N ILE A 118 -11.72 -10.69 -6.64
CA ILE A 118 -10.56 -9.82 -6.44
C ILE A 118 -9.36 -10.44 -7.15
N VAL A 119 -8.36 -9.63 -7.47
CA VAL A 119 -7.11 -10.14 -8.07
C VAL A 119 -5.93 -9.74 -7.19
N ILE A 120 -5.08 -10.73 -6.88
CA ILE A 120 -3.74 -10.45 -6.40
C ILE A 120 -2.77 -10.51 -7.59
N TRP A 121 -1.88 -9.53 -7.66
CA TRP A 121 -0.99 -9.31 -8.79
C TRP A 121 0.39 -8.89 -8.30
N ASN A 122 1.44 -9.49 -8.83
CA ASN A 122 2.80 -8.97 -8.76
C ASN A 122 3.16 -8.37 -10.14
N PRO A 123 3.16 -7.03 -10.29
CA PRO A 123 3.55 -6.38 -11.54
C PRO A 123 5.00 -6.67 -11.96
N CYS A 124 5.91 -6.82 -11.00
CA CYS A 124 7.31 -7.12 -11.28
C CYS A 124 7.42 -8.48 -11.95
N THR A 125 6.88 -9.56 -11.37
CA THR A 125 6.98 -10.91 -11.95
C THR A 125 5.98 -11.15 -13.09
N GLY A 126 4.86 -10.42 -13.10
CA GLY A 126 3.72 -10.64 -13.99
C GLY A 126 2.73 -11.69 -13.47
N GLN A 127 2.97 -12.26 -12.29
CA GLN A 127 2.10 -13.28 -11.69
C GLN A 127 0.76 -12.67 -11.26
N THR A 128 -0.35 -13.31 -11.61
CA THR A 128 -1.71 -12.86 -11.29
C THR A 128 -2.53 -14.04 -10.79
N ARG A 129 -3.46 -13.78 -9.88
CA ARG A 129 -4.42 -14.78 -9.41
C ARG A 129 -5.75 -14.15 -9.06
N TRP A 130 -6.80 -14.62 -9.72
CA TRP A 130 -8.17 -14.23 -9.43
C TRP A 130 -8.74 -15.10 -8.30
N ILE A 131 -9.38 -14.46 -7.33
CA ILE A 131 -9.93 -15.09 -6.14
C ILE A 131 -11.41 -14.76 -6.10
N ARG A 132 -12.25 -15.80 -6.02
CA ARG A 132 -13.70 -15.64 -5.88
C ARG A 132 -14.03 -15.27 -4.44
N ILE A 133 -14.88 -14.27 -4.29
CA ILE A 133 -15.39 -13.79 -3.01
C ILE A 133 -16.64 -14.62 -2.68
N PRO A 134 -16.68 -15.31 -1.53
CA PRO A 134 -17.89 -15.97 -1.04
C PRO A 134 -19.02 -14.95 -0.85
N LYS A 135 -20.28 -15.36 -1.07
CA LYS A 135 -21.44 -14.47 -0.95
C LYS A 135 -21.59 -13.81 0.43
N ASN A 136 -21.06 -14.45 1.47
CA ASN A 136 -21.16 -13.99 2.86
C ASN A 136 -19.92 -13.19 3.31
N CYS A 137 -18.98 -12.91 2.41
CA CYS A 137 -17.83 -12.06 2.71
C CYS A 137 -18.16 -10.60 2.44
N CYS A 138 -17.58 -9.73 3.27
CA CYS A 138 -17.74 -8.30 3.16
C CYS A 138 -16.93 -7.72 1.98
N PRO A 139 -17.35 -6.57 1.41
CA PRO A 139 -16.77 -6.03 0.19
C PRO A 139 -15.47 -5.25 0.41
N HIS A 140 -15.02 -5.08 1.66
CA HIS A 140 -13.75 -4.42 1.96
C HIS A 140 -12.67 -5.45 2.23
N PHE A 141 -11.45 -5.13 1.80
CA PHE A 141 -10.33 -6.04 1.86
C PHE A 141 -9.06 -5.35 2.35
N ALA A 142 -8.19 -6.11 2.98
CA ALA A 142 -6.82 -5.72 3.28
C ALA A 142 -5.88 -6.89 2.96
N LEU A 143 -4.64 -6.59 2.59
CA LEU A 143 -3.62 -7.59 2.26
C LEU A 143 -2.48 -7.51 3.27
N GLY A 144 -2.10 -8.62 3.88
CA GLY A 144 -0.93 -8.66 4.76
C GLY A 144 -0.19 -9.99 4.68
N TYR A 145 0.97 -10.03 5.33
CA TYR A 145 1.82 -11.21 5.35
C TYR A 145 1.85 -11.82 6.76
N SER A 146 1.59 -13.13 6.84
CA SER A 146 1.65 -13.90 8.08
C SER A 146 3.01 -14.58 8.21
N GLN A 147 3.77 -14.24 9.24
CA GLN A 147 5.07 -14.86 9.48
C GLN A 147 4.93 -16.31 9.95
N ALA A 148 3.85 -16.62 10.70
CA ALA A 148 3.56 -17.96 11.19
C ALA A 148 3.30 -18.95 10.05
N SER A 149 2.39 -18.62 9.12
CA SER A 149 2.10 -19.50 7.97
C SER A 149 3.03 -19.26 6.77
N LYS A 150 3.93 -18.27 6.86
CA LYS A 150 4.81 -17.82 5.77
C LYS A 150 4.04 -17.55 4.47
N SER A 151 2.84 -17.00 4.61
CA SER A 151 1.87 -16.82 3.53
C SER A 151 1.27 -15.43 3.56
N TYR A 152 0.93 -14.92 2.37
CA TYR A 152 0.11 -13.72 2.24
C TYR A 152 -1.35 -14.10 2.48
N LYS A 153 -2.04 -13.22 3.17
CA LYS A 153 -3.43 -13.40 3.56
C LYS A 153 -4.23 -12.16 3.22
N ILE A 154 -5.48 -12.36 2.82
CA ILE A 154 -6.41 -11.28 2.51
C ILE A 154 -7.49 -11.28 3.59
N LEU A 155 -7.55 -10.21 4.38
CA LEU A 155 -8.64 -9.98 5.31
C LEU A 155 -9.81 -9.39 4.53
N SER A 156 -11.01 -9.91 4.76
CA SER A 156 -12.29 -9.33 4.37
C SER A 156 -13.01 -8.88 5.64
N TYR A 157 -13.56 -7.66 5.62
CA TYR A 157 -14.16 -7.05 6.79
C TYR A 157 -15.35 -6.14 6.43
N GLN A 158 -16.29 -6.00 7.35
CA GLN A 158 -17.44 -5.11 7.19
C GLN A 158 -17.02 -3.67 7.44
N GLY A 159 -17.33 -2.78 6.49
CA GLY A 159 -17.10 -1.34 6.59
C GLY A 159 -18.38 -0.60 6.98
N TRP A 160 -18.63 0.54 6.35
CA TRP A 160 -19.66 1.53 6.69
C TRP A 160 -21.13 1.04 6.79
N ASP A 161 -21.46 -0.15 6.30
CA ASP A 161 -22.85 -0.59 6.23
C ASP A 161 -23.34 -1.16 7.57
N ARG A 162 -24.07 -0.30 8.30
CA ARG A 162 -24.64 -0.50 9.66
C ARG A 162 -25.80 -1.50 9.74
N TYR A 163 -26.09 -2.26 8.69
CA TYR A 163 -27.34 -3.01 8.58
C TYR A 163 -27.29 -4.48 9.01
N ASN A 164 -26.12 -5.02 9.38
CA ASN A 164 -26.02 -6.38 9.91
C ASN A 164 -25.15 -6.40 11.18
N ASP A 165 -25.74 -6.86 12.28
CA ASP A 165 -25.08 -7.02 13.59
C ASP A 165 -23.99 -8.10 13.60
N ASP A 166 -23.90 -8.91 12.55
CA ASP A 166 -22.78 -9.82 12.35
C ASP A 166 -21.62 -9.09 11.67
N GLN A 167 -20.72 -8.47 12.44
CA GLN A 167 -19.40 -8.04 11.96
C GLN A 167 -18.59 -9.27 11.52
N GLY A 168 -18.82 -9.72 10.30
CA GLY A 168 -18.20 -10.90 9.73
C GLY A 168 -16.79 -10.60 9.22
N PHE A 169 -15.77 -11.04 9.95
CA PHE A 169 -14.42 -11.08 9.43
C PHE A 169 -14.17 -12.43 8.75
N ALA A 170 -13.51 -12.40 7.60
CA ALA A 170 -13.04 -13.61 6.92
C ALA A 170 -11.62 -13.40 6.43
N ILE A 171 -10.83 -14.46 6.40
CA ILE A 171 -9.45 -14.42 5.92
C ILE A 171 -9.25 -15.45 4.83
N TYR A 172 -8.66 -15.04 3.73
CA TYR A 172 -8.20 -15.93 2.67
C TYR A 172 -6.70 -16.15 2.83
N ASP A 173 -6.27 -17.39 2.99
CA ASP A 173 -4.85 -17.73 2.92
C ASP A 173 -4.49 -18.14 1.49
N ILE A 174 -3.54 -17.42 0.88
CA ILE A 174 -3.17 -17.62 -0.53
C ILE A 174 -2.47 -18.96 -0.72
N SER A 175 -1.76 -19.47 0.29
CA SER A 175 -1.07 -20.76 0.22
C SER A 175 -2.03 -21.94 0.22
N SER A 176 -3.04 -21.94 1.09
CA SER A 176 -4.07 -23.00 1.14
C SER A 176 -5.22 -22.75 0.16
N SER A 177 -5.28 -21.56 -0.45
CA SER A 177 -6.29 -21.17 -1.43
C SER A 177 -7.72 -21.20 -0.88
N SER A 178 -7.88 -20.94 0.42
CA SER A 178 -9.13 -21.15 1.15
C SER A 178 -9.53 -19.93 1.97
N TRP A 179 -10.84 -19.65 2.00
CA TRP A 179 -11.45 -18.72 2.94
C TRP A 179 -11.73 -19.40 4.27
N LYS A 180 -11.49 -18.70 5.37
CA LYS A 180 -11.80 -19.08 6.75
C LYS A 180 -12.57 -17.94 7.40
N LYS A 181 -13.71 -18.21 8.02
CA LYS A 181 -14.40 -17.23 8.86
C LYS A 181 -13.57 -17.00 10.12
N LEU A 182 -13.32 -15.73 10.45
CA LEU A 182 -12.64 -15.37 11.68
C LEU A 182 -13.68 -15.07 12.75
N HIS A 183 -13.62 -15.81 13.85
CA HIS A 183 -14.36 -15.52 15.06
C HIS A 183 -13.52 -14.60 15.96
N VAL A 184 -13.12 -13.46 15.41
CA VAL A 184 -12.52 -12.39 16.19
C VAL A 184 -13.65 -11.50 16.69
N THR A 185 -13.69 -11.30 17.99
CA THR A 185 -14.48 -10.19 18.54
C THR A 185 -13.84 -8.92 17.97
N PRO A 186 -14.55 -8.10 17.18
CA PRO A 186 -14.13 -6.72 17.03
C PRO A 186 -13.95 -6.19 18.45
N ILE A 187 -12.89 -5.44 18.71
CA ILE A 187 -12.75 -4.84 20.04
C ILE A 187 -14.07 -4.08 20.28
N PRO A 188 -14.78 -4.31 21.41
CA PRO A 188 -16.07 -3.71 21.62
C PRO A 188 -15.95 -2.19 21.44
N ASN A 189 -16.93 -1.58 20.77
CA ASN A 189 -17.05 -0.13 20.54
C ASN A 189 -16.26 0.47 19.38
N TYR A 190 -15.52 -0.29 18.57
CA TYR A 190 -14.81 0.30 17.43
C TYR A 190 -15.67 0.38 16.17
N ASP A 191 -15.80 1.59 15.62
CA ASP A 191 -16.41 1.85 14.34
C ASP A 191 -15.34 1.90 13.23
N LEU A 192 -15.48 1.01 12.24
CA LEU A 192 -14.63 0.98 11.05
C LEU A 192 -15.09 1.97 9.96
N THR A 193 -15.93 2.95 10.31
CA THR A 193 -16.39 4.03 9.43
C THR A 193 -15.30 4.72 8.59
N ARG A 194 -14.03 4.74 9.02
CA ARG A 194 -12.92 5.43 8.33
C ARG A 194 -11.88 4.48 7.68
N CYS A 195 -12.26 3.23 7.38
CA CYS A 195 -11.37 2.17 6.88
C CYS A 195 -10.90 2.28 5.41
N CYS A 196 -11.25 3.34 4.68
CA CYS A 196 -10.95 3.49 3.26
C CYS A 196 -9.45 3.62 2.92
N TYR A 197 -8.59 3.78 3.93
CA TYR A 197 -7.16 4.04 3.80
C TYR A 197 -6.34 3.06 4.66
N ALA A 198 -6.54 1.76 4.43
CA ALA A 198 -5.74 0.74 5.07
C ALA A 198 -4.35 0.63 4.44
N THR A 199 -3.30 0.49 5.27
CA THR A 199 -1.95 0.23 4.79
C THR A 199 -1.31 -0.92 5.52
N SER A 200 -0.37 -1.61 4.85
CA SER A 200 0.31 -2.77 5.41
C SER A 200 1.76 -2.47 5.71
N LEU A 201 2.19 -2.89 6.89
CA LEU A 201 3.51 -2.65 7.43
C LEU A 201 3.86 -3.80 8.37
N LYS A 202 5.03 -4.43 8.16
CA LYS A 202 5.56 -5.51 9.02
C LYS A 202 4.56 -6.61 9.39
N GLY A 203 3.83 -7.12 8.40
CA GLY A 203 2.88 -8.21 8.62
C GLY A 203 1.62 -7.83 9.39
N LYS A 204 1.38 -6.54 9.58
CA LYS A 204 0.14 -5.98 10.12
C LYS A 204 -0.49 -5.04 9.08
N THR A 205 -1.81 -4.88 9.13
CA THR A 205 -2.50 -3.81 8.41
C THR A 205 -3.05 -2.83 9.42
N TYR A 206 -2.91 -1.54 9.14
CA TYR A 206 -3.34 -0.42 9.95
C TYR A 206 -4.40 0.41 9.23
N TRP A 207 -5.40 0.90 9.96
CA TRP A 207 -6.40 1.84 9.46
C TRP A 207 -6.98 2.66 10.61
N PHE A 208 -7.64 3.76 10.28
CA PHE A 208 -8.33 4.59 11.26
C PHE A 208 -9.61 3.90 11.74
N ALA A 209 -9.82 3.91 13.05
CA ALA A 209 -11.03 3.43 13.70
C ALA A 209 -11.47 4.43 14.77
N PHE A 210 -12.77 4.49 15.01
CA PHE A 210 -13.34 5.34 16.05
C PHE A 210 -13.72 4.50 17.27
N ASP A 211 -13.17 4.83 18.42
CA ASP A 211 -13.53 4.24 19.70
C ASP A 211 -14.79 4.93 20.24
N LYS A 212 -15.95 4.26 20.21
CA LYS A 212 -17.20 4.83 20.72
C LYS A 212 -17.22 4.96 22.25
N LYS A 213 -16.37 4.24 22.98
CA LYS A 213 -16.35 4.28 24.45
C LYS A 213 -15.54 5.47 24.96
N GLU A 214 -14.38 5.67 24.35
CA GLU A 214 -13.48 6.77 24.69
C GLU A 214 -13.70 8.01 23.81
N GLU A 215 -14.68 7.95 22.89
CA GLU A 215 -15.04 8.98 21.91
C GLU A 215 -13.85 9.56 21.12
N GLN A 216 -12.88 8.70 20.78
CA GLN A 216 -11.63 9.12 20.13
C GLN A 216 -11.34 8.34 18.85
N THR A 217 -10.73 9.01 17.87
CA THR A 217 -10.18 8.34 16.69
C THR A 217 -8.76 7.86 16.98
N GLY A 218 -8.46 6.62 16.58
CA GLY A 218 -7.12 6.06 16.67
C GLY A 218 -6.80 5.16 15.48
N LEU A 219 -5.63 4.51 15.56
CA LEU A 219 -5.18 3.57 14.55
C LEU A 219 -5.37 2.13 15.04
N LEU A 220 -6.25 1.38 14.39
CA LEU A 220 -6.45 -0.04 14.66
C LEU A 220 -5.51 -0.85 13.77
N SER A 221 -4.93 -1.92 14.32
CA SER A 221 -4.14 -2.86 13.54
C SER A 221 -4.71 -4.28 13.60
N PHE A 222 -4.49 -5.03 12.53
CA PHE A 222 -4.73 -6.47 12.48
C PHE A 222 -3.42 -7.21 12.21
N ASP A 223 -3.07 -8.11 13.11
CA ASP A 223 -1.89 -8.96 13.03
C ASP A 223 -2.24 -10.27 12.29
N TYR A 224 -1.65 -10.48 11.12
CA TYR A 224 -1.89 -11.67 10.29
C TYR A 224 -1.17 -12.92 10.79
N THR A 225 -0.15 -12.76 11.63
CA THR A 225 0.56 -13.85 12.31
C THR A 225 -0.29 -14.40 13.45
N ARG A 226 -0.91 -13.51 14.24
CA ARG A 226 -1.77 -13.87 15.37
C ARG A 226 -3.26 -13.97 15.03
N GLU A 227 -3.66 -13.57 13.82
CA GLU A 227 -5.04 -13.48 13.33
C GLU A 227 -5.98 -12.72 14.28
N ARG A 228 -5.51 -11.59 14.84
CA ARG A 228 -6.28 -10.79 15.82
C ARG A 228 -6.08 -9.29 15.63
N PHE A 229 -7.06 -8.53 16.08
CA PHE A 229 -6.92 -7.09 16.24
C PHE A 229 -6.03 -6.79 17.45
N GLU A 230 -5.20 -5.75 17.33
CA GLU A 230 -4.44 -5.22 18.47
C GLU A 230 -5.06 -3.90 18.93
N ARG A 231 -4.58 -3.41 20.08
CA ARG A 231 -5.11 -2.20 20.72
C ARG A 231 -5.01 -0.99 19.78
N LEU A 232 -5.98 -0.09 19.91
CA LEU A 232 -5.95 1.20 19.25
C LEU A 232 -4.69 1.98 19.64
N LEU A 233 -3.92 2.40 18.65
CA LEU A 233 -2.76 3.26 18.82
C LEU A 233 -3.22 4.72 18.76
N CYS A 234 -2.70 5.54 19.66
CA CYS A 234 -3.03 6.96 19.74
C CYS A 234 -2.55 7.69 18.49
N LEU A 235 -3.38 8.59 17.97
CA LEU A 235 -2.98 9.53 16.93
C LEU A 235 -2.11 10.64 17.53
N PRO A 236 -1.34 11.37 16.69
CA PRO A 236 -0.57 12.54 17.12
C PRO A 236 -1.41 13.60 17.86
N TYR A 237 -2.72 13.58 17.62
CA TYR A 237 -3.68 14.48 18.21
C TYR A 237 -5.01 13.73 18.40
N GLN A 238 -5.65 13.95 19.55
CA GLN A 238 -7.02 13.51 19.77
C GLN A 238 -7.96 14.54 19.15
N CYS A 239 -8.56 14.16 18.01
CA CYS A 239 -9.56 14.99 17.37
C CYS A 239 -10.91 14.86 18.06
N ASP A 240 -11.67 15.96 18.06
CA ASP A 240 -13.09 15.90 18.39
C ASP A 240 -13.80 14.93 17.41
N PRO A 241 -14.57 13.96 17.91
CA PRO A 241 -15.33 13.01 17.08
C PRO A 241 -16.25 13.67 16.05
N TYR A 242 -16.70 14.90 16.29
CA TYR A 242 -17.62 15.64 15.44
C TYR A 242 -16.93 16.56 14.43
N GLU A 243 -15.59 16.65 14.45
CA GLU A 243 -14.85 17.37 13.41
C GLU A 243 -14.79 16.55 12.11
N ASP A 244 -15.13 17.20 11.00
CA ASP A 244 -14.89 16.71 9.65
C ASP A 244 -13.38 16.66 9.40
N LEU A 245 -12.84 15.44 9.41
CA LEU A 245 -11.41 15.16 9.32
C LEU A 245 -11.14 14.27 8.12
N PHE A 246 -10.18 14.68 7.30
CA PHE A 246 -9.61 13.82 6.28
C PHE A 246 -8.32 13.23 6.81
N LEU A 247 -8.27 11.89 6.84
CA LEU A 247 -7.17 11.11 7.37
C LEU A 247 -6.67 10.16 6.28
N TYR A 248 -5.38 10.23 5.99
CA TYR A 248 -4.72 9.34 5.04
C TYR A 248 -3.51 8.70 5.70
N LEU A 249 -3.25 7.44 5.35
CA LEU A 249 -2.17 6.64 5.92
C LEU A 249 -1.24 6.16 4.80
N SER A 250 0.07 6.31 5.01
CA SER A 250 1.08 5.78 4.09
C SER A 250 2.25 5.18 4.87
N PRO A 251 2.82 4.04 4.45
CA PRO A 251 4.03 3.51 5.05
C PRO A 251 5.25 4.30 4.54
N VAL A 252 6.31 4.37 5.35
CA VAL A 252 7.61 4.95 4.96
C VAL A 252 8.69 3.93 5.22
N LYS A 253 9.46 3.63 4.17
CA LYS A 253 10.62 2.74 4.23
C LYS A 253 10.31 1.39 4.93
N ASN A 254 9.06 0.92 4.95
CA ASN A 254 8.63 -0.29 5.67
C ASN A 254 8.99 -0.29 7.18
N GLU A 255 9.12 0.88 7.79
CA GLU A 255 9.55 1.04 9.19
C GLU A 255 8.68 2.00 10.00
N LYS A 256 8.08 3.01 9.34
CA LYS A 256 7.28 4.05 9.98
C LYS A 256 5.94 4.23 9.26
N LEU A 257 5.00 4.88 9.92
CA LEU A 257 3.72 5.30 9.34
C LEU A 257 3.68 6.82 9.23
N LEU A 258 3.05 7.30 8.17
CA LEU A 258 2.67 8.70 7.98
C LEU A 258 1.16 8.85 8.10
N VAL A 259 0.76 9.86 8.84
CA VAL A 259 -0.62 10.33 8.91
C VAL A 259 -0.67 11.72 8.31
N LEU A 260 -1.45 11.88 7.24
CA LEU A 260 -1.87 13.19 6.78
C LEU A 260 -3.22 13.50 7.42
N LEU A 261 -3.25 14.60 8.17
CA LEU A 261 -4.39 15.12 8.88
C LEU A 261 -4.81 16.44 8.23
N ARG A 262 -6.08 16.56 7.88
CA ARG A 262 -6.68 17.83 7.51
C ARG A 262 -7.97 18.04 8.27
N ARG A 263 -8.06 19.17 8.97
CA ARG A 263 -9.31 19.62 9.59
C ARG A 263 -10.07 20.47 8.60
N GLN A 264 -11.39 20.37 8.56
CA GLN A 264 -12.19 21.19 7.66
C GLN A 264 -12.10 22.69 7.99
N ASN A 265 -11.91 23.03 9.28
CA ASN A 265 -11.89 24.41 9.77
C ASN A 265 -10.53 25.11 9.69
N THR A 266 -9.44 24.34 9.69
CA THR A 266 -8.09 24.87 9.51
C THR A 266 -7.67 24.55 8.10
N SER A 267 -7.48 25.55 7.24
CA SER A 267 -7.08 25.32 5.85
C SER A 267 -5.68 24.69 5.69
N ARG A 268 -5.09 24.15 6.76
CA ARG A 268 -3.75 23.55 6.77
C ARG A 268 -3.81 22.03 6.81
N GLU A 269 -2.88 21.41 6.12
CA GLU A 269 -2.64 19.98 6.09
C GLU A 269 -1.40 19.66 6.92
N GLU A 270 -1.58 18.86 7.97
CA GLU A 270 -0.50 18.44 8.84
C GLU A 270 -0.05 17.02 8.49
N ILE A 271 1.25 16.81 8.41
CA ILE A 271 1.83 15.49 8.20
C ILE A 271 2.65 15.10 9.41
N TRP A 272 2.31 13.95 9.95
CA TRP A 272 2.93 13.36 11.12
C TRP A 272 3.57 12.03 10.76
N ILE A 273 4.76 11.76 11.28
CA ILE A 273 5.46 10.49 11.15
C ILE A 273 5.56 9.80 12.51
N SER A 274 5.38 8.48 12.53
CA SER A 274 5.59 7.70 13.74
C SER A 274 7.09 7.53 14.05
N ASN A 275 7.43 7.18 15.28
CA ASN A 275 8.67 6.46 15.57
C ASN A 275 8.73 5.14 14.78
N LYS A 276 9.90 4.51 14.79
CA LYS A 276 10.09 3.21 14.15
C LYS A 276 9.18 2.18 14.83
N ILE A 277 8.39 1.48 14.04
CA ILE A 277 7.52 0.43 14.52
C ILE A 277 8.33 -0.86 14.48
N ASP A 278 8.80 -1.33 15.62
CA ASP A 278 9.47 -2.62 15.76
C ASP A 278 8.55 -3.62 16.48
N ASP A 279 8.57 -4.89 16.06
CA ASP A 279 7.60 -5.91 16.53
C ASP A 279 7.86 -6.35 17.99
N ASP A 280 9.05 -6.06 18.51
CA ASP A 280 9.57 -6.58 19.79
C ASP A 280 9.76 -5.51 20.88
N GLU A 281 9.59 -4.22 20.56
CA GLU A 281 9.75 -3.14 21.53
C GLU A 281 8.39 -2.62 22.00
N ALA A 282 8.16 -2.65 23.32
CA ALA A 282 6.99 -2.08 23.98
C ALA A 282 7.04 -0.54 24.04
N GLU A 283 7.74 0.10 23.10
CA GLU A 283 7.73 1.55 23.00
C GLU A 283 6.34 2.01 22.58
N GLU A 284 5.79 2.95 23.34
CA GLU A 284 4.55 3.60 22.95
C GLU A 284 4.75 4.35 21.62
N MET A 285 3.75 4.23 20.74
CA MET A 285 3.78 4.92 19.45
C MET A 285 3.80 6.43 19.68
N SER A 286 4.85 7.08 19.19
CA SER A 286 5.04 8.53 19.26
C SER A 286 5.05 9.12 17.86
N TRP A 287 4.68 10.41 17.76
CA TRP A 287 4.52 11.09 16.48
C TRP A 287 5.29 12.40 16.45
N ASN A 288 5.93 12.67 15.31
CA ASN A 288 6.63 13.92 15.04
C ASN A 288 5.99 14.61 13.83
N LYS A 289 5.68 15.90 13.96
CA LYS A 289 5.20 16.70 12.84
C LYS A 289 6.36 16.97 11.88
N ILE A 290 6.21 16.61 10.61
CA ILE A 290 7.20 16.84 9.56
C ILE A 290 6.85 18.08 8.74
N LEU A 291 5.58 18.24 8.40
CA LEU A 291 5.10 19.28 7.49
C LEU A 291 3.79 19.88 8.01
N ASP A 292 3.65 21.19 7.85
CA ASP A 292 2.42 21.94 8.07
C ASP A 292 2.21 22.87 6.88
N SER A 293 1.39 22.43 5.92
CA SER A 293 1.24 23.12 4.64
C SER A 293 -0.12 23.80 4.49
N GLY A 294 -0.11 25.03 3.98
CA GLY A 294 -1.33 25.73 3.54
C GLY A 294 -1.83 25.27 2.16
N TYR A 295 -1.23 24.26 1.54
CA TYR A 295 -1.60 23.82 0.20
C TYR A 295 -2.95 23.09 0.18
N HIS A 296 -3.87 23.51 -0.67
CA HIS A 296 -5.25 22.98 -0.70
C HIS A 296 -5.49 22.06 -1.89
N HIS A 297 -5.29 20.75 -1.73
CA HIS A 297 -5.84 19.77 -2.66
C HIS A 297 -6.31 18.52 -1.91
N TRP A 298 -7.20 17.73 -2.50
CA TRP A 298 -7.70 16.49 -1.89
C TRP A 298 -6.99 15.28 -2.50
N PRO A 299 -5.77 14.92 -2.07
CA PRO A 299 -5.12 13.75 -2.62
C PRO A 299 -5.79 12.49 -2.06
N ARG A 300 -6.13 11.55 -2.93
CA ARG A 300 -6.60 10.22 -2.51
C ARG A 300 -5.48 9.40 -1.83
N SER A 301 -4.24 9.84 -2.00
CA SER A 301 -3.00 9.18 -1.57
C SER A 301 -1.83 10.16 -1.70
N PHE A 302 -0.82 10.01 -0.87
CA PHE A 302 0.35 10.89 -0.84
C PHE A 302 1.62 10.09 -0.52
N LEU A 303 2.77 10.69 -0.78
CA LEU A 303 4.10 10.18 -0.46
C LEU A 303 4.92 11.30 0.16
N VAL A 304 5.86 10.95 1.03
CA VAL A 304 6.74 11.94 1.68
C VAL A 304 8.19 11.51 1.55
N HIS A 305 9.03 12.46 1.14
CA HIS A 305 10.47 12.33 1.24
C HIS A 305 10.93 12.94 2.58
N GLU A 306 11.08 12.08 3.59
CA GLU A 306 11.38 12.45 4.99
C GLU A 306 12.52 13.46 5.13
N GLU A 307 13.70 13.18 4.56
CA GLU A 307 14.92 14.00 4.75
C GLU A 307 14.81 15.40 4.14
N LYS A 308 14.04 15.55 3.05
CA LYS A 308 13.85 16.82 2.36
C LYS A 308 12.54 17.51 2.76
N LYS A 309 11.72 16.84 3.58
CA LYS A 309 10.37 17.26 3.95
C LYS A 309 9.51 17.66 2.75
N ILE A 310 9.53 16.82 1.71
CA ILE A 310 8.75 17.04 0.49
C ILE A 310 7.53 16.13 0.50
N LEU A 311 6.36 16.70 0.28
CA LEU A 311 5.12 15.98 0.01
C LEU A 311 4.89 15.85 -1.49
N VAL A 312 4.61 14.63 -1.94
CA VAL A 312 4.26 14.33 -3.33
C VAL A 312 2.85 13.77 -3.35
N SER A 313 1.96 14.39 -4.11
CA SER A 313 0.58 13.96 -4.23
C SER A 313 0.11 14.01 -5.68
N CYS A 314 -0.96 13.28 -5.98
CA CYS A 314 -1.57 13.33 -7.31
C CYS A 314 -3.05 13.62 -7.24
N HIS A 315 -3.50 14.35 -8.26
CA HIS A 315 -4.91 14.57 -8.49
C HIS A 315 -5.19 14.64 -9.99
N ARG A 316 -6.46 14.47 -10.36
CA ARG A 316 -6.90 14.62 -11.73
C ARG A 316 -7.24 16.08 -12.00
N SER A 317 -6.69 16.64 -13.08
CA SER A 317 -7.05 17.99 -13.50
C SER A 317 -8.55 18.07 -13.85
N THR A 318 -9.21 19.11 -13.34
CA THR A 318 -10.60 19.46 -13.66
C THR A 318 -10.73 20.21 -14.99
N PHE A 319 -9.62 20.70 -15.56
CA PHE A 319 -9.58 21.45 -16.82
C PHE A 319 -9.29 20.56 -18.04
N ASN A 320 -9.39 21.13 -19.25
CA ASN A 320 -9.33 20.44 -20.54
C ASN A 320 -8.19 19.39 -20.62
N GLY A 321 -8.57 18.14 -20.89
CA GLY A 321 -7.66 17.00 -21.07
C GLY A 321 -7.64 15.98 -19.93
N ARG A 322 -8.20 16.29 -18.73
CA ARG A 322 -8.29 15.35 -17.59
C ARG A 322 -6.97 14.64 -17.27
N ARG A 323 -5.84 15.35 -17.44
CA ARG A 323 -4.51 14.80 -17.20
C ARG A 323 -4.28 14.62 -15.70
N ALA A 324 -3.47 13.63 -15.33
CA ALA A 324 -2.99 13.53 -13.96
C ALA A 324 -1.95 14.62 -13.71
N ILE A 325 -2.10 15.32 -12.60
CA ILE A 325 -1.16 16.31 -12.10
C ILE A 325 -0.49 15.72 -10.87
N VAL A 326 0.83 15.78 -10.86
CA VAL A 326 1.61 15.48 -9.66
C VAL A 326 2.01 16.81 -9.03
N SER A 327 1.57 17.02 -7.80
CA SER A 327 1.94 18.17 -6.99
C SER A 327 3.10 17.78 -6.09
N VAL A 328 4.14 18.60 -6.10
CA VAL A 328 5.27 18.55 -5.18
C VAL A 328 5.18 19.79 -4.28
N VAL A 329 5.16 19.56 -2.98
CA VAL A 329 5.01 20.60 -1.95
C VAL A 329 6.20 20.51 -1.01
N TRP A 330 6.85 21.65 -0.77
CA TRP A 330 8.00 21.78 0.11
C TRP A 330 7.59 22.40 1.46
N GLU A 331 8.50 22.39 2.44
CA GLU A 331 8.26 22.92 3.79
C GLU A 331 7.89 24.40 3.83
N ASP A 332 8.37 25.19 2.88
CA ASP A 332 8.11 26.63 2.74
C ASP A 332 6.80 26.95 2.00
N ASP A 333 5.89 25.97 1.87
CA ASP A 333 4.65 26.06 1.07
C ASP A 333 4.89 26.36 -0.42
N LYS A 334 6.15 26.33 -0.87
CA LYS A 334 6.45 26.35 -2.30
C LYS A 334 5.81 25.11 -2.91
N THR A 335 5.17 25.29 -4.07
CA THR A 335 4.48 24.20 -4.76
C THR A 335 4.86 24.19 -6.22
N THR A 336 5.01 23.00 -6.79
CA THR A 336 5.28 22.79 -8.20
C THR A 336 4.37 21.68 -8.69
N GLN A 337 3.64 21.97 -9.77
CA GLN A 337 2.74 21.01 -10.39
C GLN A 337 3.35 20.53 -11.70
N VAL A 338 3.54 19.23 -11.82
CA VAL A 338 4.00 18.59 -13.05
C VAL A 338 2.80 17.91 -13.71
N LYS A 339 2.43 18.39 -14.90
CA LYS A 339 1.40 17.76 -15.72
C LYS A 339 2.00 16.52 -16.38
N THR A 340 1.43 15.36 -16.08
CA THR A 340 1.84 14.11 -16.73
C THR A 340 1.20 13.97 -18.11
N THR A 341 1.71 13.05 -18.92
CA THR A 341 1.07 12.62 -20.17
C THR A 341 -0.14 11.71 -19.93
N LEU A 342 -0.36 11.28 -18.68
CA LEU A 342 -1.40 10.32 -18.30
C LEU A 342 -2.76 10.99 -18.20
N THR A 343 -3.80 10.31 -18.66
CA THR A 343 -5.20 10.80 -18.66
C THR A 343 -6.11 9.81 -17.91
N PRO A 344 -6.05 9.79 -16.57
CA PRO A 344 -6.80 8.81 -15.80
C PRO A 344 -8.30 9.07 -15.91
N SER A 345 -9.08 8.01 -16.04
CA SER A 345 -10.55 8.11 -16.09
C SER A 345 -11.18 8.40 -14.72
N TYR A 346 -10.43 8.16 -13.64
CA TYR A 346 -10.80 8.37 -12.23
C TYR A 346 -9.70 9.15 -11.53
N GLU A 347 -9.89 9.43 -10.24
CA GLU A 347 -8.85 10.07 -9.44
C GLU A 347 -7.63 9.15 -9.38
N PRO A 348 -6.45 9.62 -9.82
CA PRO A 348 -5.23 8.84 -9.69
C PRO A 348 -4.89 8.68 -8.21
N PHE A 349 -4.20 7.60 -7.90
CA PHE A 349 -3.63 7.40 -6.59
C PHE A 349 -2.26 6.74 -6.71
N PHE A 350 -1.45 6.99 -5.71
CA PHE A 350 -0.09 6.57 -5.52
C PHE A 350 -0.03 5.39 -4.58
N VAL A 351 0.88 4.49 -4.91
CA VAL A 351 1.32 3.40 -4.07
C VAL A 351 2.84 3.47 -4.03
N ASP A 352 3.43 3.52 -2.83
CA ASP A 352 4.88 3.38 -2.63
C ASP A 352 5.29 1.95 -2.95
N TYR A 353 5.49 1.69 -4.24
CA TYR A 353 5.67 0.34 -4.73
C TYR A 353 7.14 -0.04 -4.76
N VAL A 354 7.45 -1.14 -4.11
CA VAL A 354 8.78 -1.76 -4.21
C VAL A 354 8.65 -3.00 -5.11
N PRO A 355 9.28 -3.00 -6.30
CA PRO A 355 9.31 -4.20 -7.14
C PRO A 355 9.88 -5.39 -6.36
N SER A 356 9.15 -6.51 -6.33
CA SER A 356 9.56 -7.69 -5.58
C SER A 356 9.55 -8.96 -6.43
N LEU A 357 10.47 -9.87 -6.13
CA LEU A 357 10.54 -11.20 -6.75
C LEU A 357 9.60 -12.22 -6.08
N ILE A 358 8.75 -11.79 -5.15
CA ILE A 358 7.86 -12.66 -4.40
C ILE A 358 6.92 -13.41 -5.33
N GLN A 359 6.81 -14.72 -5.09
CA GLN A 359 5.89 -15.61 -5.79
C GLN A 359 4.82 -16.10 -4.84
N PHE A 360 3.55 -16.01 -5.25
CA PHE A 360 2.39 -16.37 -4.45
C PHE A 360 1.58 -17.48 -5.15
N GLY A 361 2.23 -18.63 -5.38
CA GLY A 361 1.59 -19.86 -5.85
C GLY A 361 2.01 -20.30 -7.26
N LEU A 362 1.73 -21.57 -7.53
CA LEU A 362 1.28 -22.11 -8.82
C LEU A 362 -0.15 -22.57 -8.60
#